data_AF-A0A8I1NR88-F1
#
_entry.id   AF-A0A8I1NR88-F1
#
_cell.length_a   1.000
_cell.length_b   1.000
_cell.length_c   1.000
_cell.angle_alpha   90.00
_cell.angle_beta   90.00
_cell.angle_gamma   90.00
#
_symmetry.space_group_name_H-M   'P 1'
#
loop_
_entity.id
_entity.type
_entity.pdbx_description
1 polymer ?
#
loop_
_entity_poly.entity_id
_entity_poly.type
_entity_poly.pdbx_seq_one_letter_code
_entity_poly.pdbx_strand_id
1 'polypeptide(L)' 'MTNPSTRVRPLVASQVATAKLLTIQIEVAARRLARLMDELHGEEFKFSINHVAGAEFILISVGMYEGGSSRG' A
#
# COMPACT_ATOMS: atom_id res chain seq x y z
N MET A 1 18.70 33.68 -13.13
CA MET A 1 18.76 32.68 -12.04
C MET A 1 17.33 32.28 -11.67
N THR A 2 16.95 31.02 -11.87
CA THR A 2 15.58 30.55 -11.54
C THR A 2 15.47 30.31 -10.03
N ASN A 3 14.41 30.85 -9.42
CA ASN A 3 14.22 30.86 -7.98
C ASN A 3 14.08 29.41 -7.44
N PRO A 4 14.88 28.97 -6.45
CA PRO A 4 14.84 27.60 -5.94
C PRO A 4 13.46 27.20 -5.40
N SER A 5 12.69 28.16 -4.87
CA SER A 5 11.31 27.93 -4.43
C SER A 5 10.36 27.46 -5.54
N THR A 6 10.65 27.80 -6.80
CA THR A 6 9.86 27.39 -7.98
C THR A 6 10.16 25.95 -8.41
N ARG A 7 11.33 25.40 -8.09
CA ARG A 7 11.71 24.00 -8.36
C ARG A 7 11.32 23.02 -7.25
N VAL A 8 11.23 23.49 -6.00
CA VAL A 8 10.88 22.64 -4.85
C VAL A 8 9.43 22.14 -4.93
N ARG A 9 8.48 22.98 -5.34
CA ARG A 9 7.05 22.60 -5.40
C ARG A 9 6.77 21.45 -6.38
N PRO A 10 7.29 21.45 -7.63
CA PRO A 10 7.14 20.32 -8.54
C PRO A 10 7.80 19.03 -8.04
N LEU A 11 8.98 19.13 -7.41
CA LEU A 11 9.69 17.97 -6.89
C LEU A 11 8.90 17.28 -5.76
N VAL A 12 8.39 18.07 -4.81
CA VAL A 12 7.55 17.56 -3.71
C VAL A 12 6.27 16.94 -4.26
N ALA A 13 5.60 17.59 -5.23
CA ALA A 13 4.40 17.05 -5.85
C ALA A 13 4.66 15.71 -6.56
N SER A 14 5.77 15.60 -7.27
CA SER A 14 6.19 14.35 -7.91
C SER A 14 6.47 13.26 -6.89
N GLN A 15 7.18 13.56 -5.80
CA GLN A 15 7.45 12.60 -4.73
C GLN A 15 6.16 12.10 -4.05
N VAL A 16 5.20 13.00 -3.80
CA VAL A 16 3.89 12.64 -3.25
C VAL A 16 3.12 11.75 -4.22
N ALA A 17 3.12 12.06 -5.52
CA ALA A 17 2.47 11.23 -6.54
C ALA A 17 3.09 9.82 -6.61
N THR A 18 4.42 9.72 -6.57
CA THR A 18 5.13 8.43 -6.53
C THR A 18 4.77 7.63 -5.27
N ALA A 19 4.73 8.26 -4.09
CA ALA A 19 4.36 7.58 -2.85
C ALA A 19 2.91 7.06 -2.87
N LYS A 20 1.98 7.83 -3.46
CA LYS A 20 0.59 7.38 -3.67
C LYS A 20 0.52 6.17 -4.59
N LEU A 21 1.22 6.22 -5.72
CA LEU A 21 1.27 5.09 -6.67
C LEU A 21 1.83 3.82 -6.02
N LEU A 22 2.92 3.95 -5.26
CA LEU A 22 3.49 2.83 -4.52
C LEU A 22 2.48 2.22 -3.54
N THR A 23 1.74 3.07 -2.82
CA THR A 23 0.70 2.62 -1.87
C THR A 23 -0.38 1.80 -2.59
N ILE A 24 -0.86 2.29 -3.75
CA ILE A 24 -1.85 1.58 -4.57
C ILE A 24 -1.32 0.23 -5.04
N GLN A 25 -0.06 0.19 -5.51
CA GLN A 25 0.56 -1.06 -5.98
C GLN A 25 0.67 -2.11 -4.87
N ILE A 26 1.03 -1.70 -3.65
CA ILE A 26 1.12 -2.59 -2.50
C ILE A 26 -0.26 -3.15 -2.14
N GLU A 27 -1.31 -2.32 -2.15
CA GLU A 27 -2.66 -2.79 -1.87
C GLU A 27 -3.16 -3.80 -2.91
N VAL A 28 -2.93 -3.51 -4.19
CA VAL A 28 -3.30 -4.43 -5.28
C VAL A 28 -2.56 -5.75 -5.15
N ALA A 29 -1.26 -5.73 -4.81
CA ALA A 29 -0.47 -6.93 -4.62
C ALA A 29 -0.95 -7.76 -3.42
N ALA A 30 -1.21 -7.13 -2.27
CA ALA A 30 -1.72 -7.81 -1.07
C ALA A 30 -3.09 -8.46 -1.31
N ARG A 31 -4.00 -7.75 -1.99
CA ARG A 31 -5.31 -8.26 -2.39
C ARG A 31 -5.19 -9.46 -3.33
N ARG A 32 -4.30 -9.39 -4.31
CA ARG A 32 -4.08 -10.50 -5.25
C ARG A 32 -3.50 -11.72 -4.54
N LEU A 33 -2.57 -11.51 -3.61
CA LEU A 33 -1.97 -12.59 -2.84
C LEU A 33 -3.01 -13.28 -1.94
N ALA A 34 -3.88 -12.53 -1.26
CA ALA A 34 -4.98 -13.10 -0.49
C ALA A 34 -5.87 -14.01 -1.36
N ARG A 35 -6.28 -13.54 -2.56
CA ARG A 35 -7.07 -14.37 -3.49
C ARG A 35 -6.37 -15.66 -3.92
N LEU A 36 -5.06 -15.60 -4.18
CA LEU A 36 -4.30 -16.81 -4.51
C LEU A 36 -4.24 -17.79 -3.33
N MET A 37 -4.19 -17.28 -2.10
CA MET A 37 -4.29 -18.12 -0.91
C MET A 37 -5.70 -18.72 -0.78
N ASP A 38 -6.75 -17.96 -1.11
CA ASP A 38 -8.12 -18.49 -1.15
C ASP A 38 -8.23 -19.68 -2.10
N GLU A 39 -7.72 -19.52 -3.32
CA GLU A 39 -7.73 -20.56 -4.35
C GLU A 39 -6.91 -21.79 -3.93
N LEU A 40 -5.78 -21.60 -3.25
CA LEU A 40 -4.88 -22.67 -2.85
C LEU A 40 -5.41 -23.50 -1.67
N HIS A 41 -6.08 -22.84 -0.71
CA HIS A 41 -6.45 -23.45 0.56
C HIS A 41 -7.96 -23.70 0.72
N GLY A 42 -8.80 -23.10 -0.14
CA GLY A 42 -10.25 -23.21 -0.05
C GLY A 42 -10.87 -22.47 1.14
N GLU A 43 -10.15 -21.50 1.71
CA GLU A 43 -10.56 -20.68 2.86
C GLU A 43 -10.52 -19.20 2.50
N GLU A 44 -11.25 -18.33 3.23
CA GLU A 44 -11.19 -16.89 3.00
C GLU A 44 -9.98 -16.26 3.73
N PHE A 45 -9.00 -15.80 2.98
CA PHE A 45 -7.87 -15.00 3.41
C PHE A 45 -8.17 -13.51 3.28
N LYS A 46 -7.80 -12.78 4.32
CA LYS A 46 -7.89 -11.33 4.38
C LYS A 46 -6.49 -10.75 4.50
N PHE A 47 -6.31 -9.52 4.04
CA PHE A 47 -5.05 -8.80 4.13
C PHE A 47 -5.22 -7.50 4.91
N SER A 48 -4.20 -7.13 5.69
CA SER A 48 -4.10 -5.82 6.32
C SER A 48 -2.75 -5.19 6.03
N ILE A 49 -2.72 -3.88 5.83
CA ILE A 49 -1.50 -3.11 5.57
C ILE A 49 -1.32 -2.08 6.68
N ASN A 50 -0.24 -2.24 7.44
CA ASN A 50 0.14 -1.36 8.53
C ASN A 50 1.38 -0.56 8.15
N HIS A 51 1.31 0.75 8.32
CA HIS A 51 2.46 1.63 8.12
C HIS A 51 3.11 1.98 9.46
N VAL A 52 4.33 1.50 9.70
CA VAL A 52 5.05 1.72 10.95
C VAL A 52 6.48 2.16 10.65
N ALA A 53 6.87 3.34 11.16
CA ALA A 53 8.22 3.88 11.07
C ALA A 53 8.83 3.91 9.65
N GLY A 54 8.00 4.21 8.63
CA GLY A 54 8.47 4.28 7.24
C GLY A 54 8.50 2.94 6.50
N ALA A 55 8.12 1.84 7.14
CA ALA A 55 7.99 0.53 6.52
C ALA A 55 6.52 0.13 6.34
N GLU A 56 6.25 -0.68 5.32
CA GLU A 56 4.95 -1.27 5.04
C GLU A 56 4.95 -2.72 5.53
N PHE A 57 4.04 -3.04 6.44
CA PHE A 57 3.85 -4.39 6.94
C PHE A 57 2.55 -4.95 6.38
N ILE A 58 2.66 -6.07 5.68
CA ILE A 58 1.52 -6.78 5.09
C ILE A 58 1.28 -8.03 5.90
N LEU A 59 0.11 -8.14 6.51
CA LEU A 59 -0.36 -9.37 7.16
C LEU A 59 -1.43 -10.01 6.29
N ILE A 60 -1.26 -11.31 6.00
CA ILE A 60 -2.24 -12.12 5.29
C ILE A 60 -2.61 -13.29 6.19
N SER A 61 -3.90 -13.44 6.47
CA SER A 61 -4.39 -14.40 7.46
C SER A 61 -5.80 -14.88 7.13
N VAL A 62 -6.13 -16.09 7.55
CA VAL A 62 -7.49 -16.63 7.45
C VAL A 62 -8.45 -15.86 8.36
N GLY A 63 -9.53 -15.34 7.78
CA GLY A 63 -10.81 -15.11 8.47
C GLY A 63 -10.94 -14.31 9.78
N MET A 64 -10.08 -13.35 10.15
CA MET A 64 -10.25 -12.63 11.46
C MET A 64 -10.21 -11.09 11.46
N TYR A 65 -9.84 -10.41 10.37
CA TYR A 65 -9.73 -8.94 10.34
C TYR A 65 -10.47 -8.36 9.13
N GLU A 66 -11.15 -7.22 9.26
CA GLU A 66 -11.62 -6.48 8.07
C GLU A 66 -10.41 -6.16 7.19
N GLY A 67 -10.43 -6.63 5.94
CA GLY A 67 -9.33 -6.41 5.02
C GLY A 67 -9.24 -4.94 4.64
N GLY A 68 -8.05 -4.34 4.72
CA GLY A 68 -7.91 -2.91 4.49
C GLY A 68 -6.52 -2.35 4.76
N SER A 69 -6.35 -1.08 4.37
CA SER A 69 -5.14 -0.32 4.60
C SER A 69 -5.36 0.69 5.71
N SER A 70 -4.41 0.80 6.64
CA SER A 70 -4.39 1.86 7.67
C SER A 70 -4.25 3.28 7.11
N ARG A 71 -4.00 3.41 5.80
CA ARG A 71 -3.96 4.69 5.07
C ARG A 71 -5.30 5.08 4.42
N GLY A 72 -6.32 4.21 4.50
CA GLY A 72 -7.66 4.42 3.94
C GLY A 72 -8.50 5.42 4.71
#